data_AF-A0A1Y1S9J8-F1
#
_entry.id   AF-A0A1Y1S9J8-F1
#
_cell.length_a   1.000
_cell.length_b   1.000
_cell.length_c   1.000
_cell.angle_alpha   90.00
_cell.angle_beta   90.00
_cell.angle_gamma   90.00
#
_symmetry.space_group_name_H-M   'P 1'
#
loop_
_entity.id
_entity.type
_entity.pdbx_description
1 polymer ?
#
loop_
_entity_poly.entity_id
_entity_poly.type
_entity_poly.pdbx_seq_one_letter_code
_entity_poly.pdbx_strand_id
1 'polypeptide(L)'
;MATTKDFDNKQIVFYCDGCFRKITNNEFITCDTCDFDMCLHCFKNRIETESHNTKHKYRTVSHLDKEMESGWTIIENLLFVSGLISFGIGNWYDISFMLPSKTETEIKEHFYNMTGIRNRTTGETTQSQIGIKSEPNDVNLVNYMPLRRDFEVEQYNEFESLLQHTQYEDNETEMIKQLKNHIYYYTPVVIKQRSIWNEFVISRDLVKVDELNAKDQTPFGFFVSKYKWLAQILSKHDFNVVVSNFFKETRMKEQLKHLSESEINKMERLLNFDNVLGKEEKALCIKLRLGISEYIKLKRLALEMFAAKKMLKGCFHSIFKEKDRDRADILYKWFVINGVVIE
;
A
#
# COMPACT_ATOMS: atom_id res chain seq x y z
N MET A 1 15.11 -13.65 50.36
CA MET A 1 13.81 -13.98 50.93
C MET A 1 13.02 -14.67 49.84
N ALA A 2 12.78 -15.98 49.97
CA ALA A 2 11.95 -16.71 49.02
C ALA A 2 10.52 -16.17 49.19
N THR A 3 10.02 -15.41 48.22
CA THR A 3 8.60 -15.09 48.17
C THR A 3 7.87 -16.41 47.92
N THR A 4 7.14 -16.90 48.92
CA THR A 4 6.36 -18.16 48.99
C THR A 4 5.21 -18.29 47.98
N LYS A 5 5.21 -17.44 46.95
CA LYS A 5 4.20 -17.35 45.90
C LYS A 5 4.84 -17.81 44.60
N ASP A 6 4.95 -19.11 44.43
CA ASP A 6 5.39 -19.66 43.15
C ASP A 6 4.20 -19.73 42.19
N PHE A 7 4.37 -19.10 41.02
CA PHE A 7 3.52 -19.27 39.86
C PHE A 7 3.94 -20.56 39.15
N ASP A 8 3.57 -21.70 39.73
CA ASP A 8 3.91 -23.00 39.17
C ASP A 8 2.70 -23.57 38.40
N ASN A 9 2.91 -23.97 37.14
CA ASN A 9 1.86 -24.50 36.25
C ASN A 9 0.55 -23.69 36.21
N LYS A 10 0.64 -22.35 36.20
CA LYS A 10 -0.51 -21.43 36.13
C LYS A 10 -1.46 -21.51 37.34
N GLN A 11 -1.00 -22.01 38.48
CA GLN A 11 -1.73 -21.97 39.75
C GLN A 11 -0.92 -21.18 40.77
N ILE A 12 -1.62 -20.38 41.58
CA ILE A 12 -1.00 -19.71 42.73
C ILE A 12 -0.84 -20.77 43.83
N VAL A 13 0.39 -21.13 44.15
CA VAL A 13 0.68 -22.11 45.20
C VAL A 13 1.34 -21.41 46.39
N PHE A 14 0.73 -21.59 47.55
CA PHE A 14 1.28 -21.19 48.85
C PHE A 14 1.95 -22.37 49.57
N TYR A 15 3.15 -22.12 50.08
CA TYR A 15 3.90 -23.04 50.94
C TYR A 15 4.08 -22.44 52.34
N CYS A 16 4.08 -23.31 53.35
CA CYS A 16 4.44 -22.91 54.71
C CYS A 16 5.96 -22.67 54.78
N ASP A 17 6.38 -21.48 55.19
CA ASP A 17 7.81 -21.15 55.37
C ASP A 17 8.48 -21.96 56.49
N GLY A 18 7.71 -22.46 57.46
CA GLY A 18 8.24 -23.23 58.58
C GLY A 18 8.47 -24.71 58.29
N CYS A 19 7.67 -25.33 57.40
CA CYS A 19 7.74 -26.77 57.13
C CYS A 19 7.68 -27.16 55.66
N PHE A 20 7.65 -26.18 54.75
CA PHE A 20 7.60 -26.32 53.30
C PHE A 20 6.45 -27.17 52.74
N ARG A 21 5.41 -27.44 53.55
CA ARG A 21 4.19 -28.10 53.09
C ARG A 21 3.32 -27.12 52.30
N LYS A 22 2.69 -27.60 51.23
CA LYS A 22 1.66 -26.86 50.49
C LYS A 22 0.47 -26.57 51.41
N ILE A 23 0.11 -25.30 51.54
CA ILE A 23 -0.99 -24.80 52.41
C ILE A 23 -2.11 -24.13 51.62
N THR A 24 -2.01 -24.09 50.29
CA THR A 24 -2.89 -23.34 49.37
C THR A 24 -4.39 -23.54 49.63
N ASN A 25 -4.82 -24.77 49.90
CA ASN A 25 -6.24 -25.12 50.02
C ASN A 25 -6.73 -25.12 51.48
N ASN A 26 -5.84 -24.87 52.44
CA ASN A 26 -6.14 -24.90 53.87
C ASN A 26 -6.14 -23.49 54.43
N GLU A 27 -6.75 -23.30 55.60
CA GLU A 27 -6.56 -22.07 56.35
C GLU A 27 -5.11 -21.98 56.85
N PHE A 28 -4.50 -20.83 56.64
CA PHE A 28 -3.12 -20.55 57.05
C PHE A 28 -2.99 -19.16 57.65
N ILE A 29 -1.85 -18.89 58.27
CA ILE A 29 -1.59 -17.65 59.00
C ILE A 29 -0.45 -16.92 58.33
N THR A 30 -0.68 -15.67 57.96
CA THR A 30 0.36 -14.78 57.42
C THR A 30 0.74 -13.77 58.47
N CYS A 31 2.03 -13.64 58.73
CA CYS A 31 2.57 -12.60 59.59
C CYS A 31 2.52 -11.23 58.90
N ASP A 32 1.89 -10.25 59.54
CA ASP A 32 1.70 -8.89 59.00
C ASP A 32 2.99 -8.05 59.04
N THR A 33 3.94 -8.44 59.89
CA THR A 33 5.20 -7.69 60.09
C THR A 33 6.33 -8.15 59.17
N CYS A 34 6.32 -9.42 58.74
CA CYS A 34 7.45 -10.01 58.03
C CYS A 34 7.06 -10.95 56.88
N ASP A 35 5.80 -10.89 56.43
CA ASP A 35 5.25 -11.66 55.29
C ASP A 35 5.56 -13.16 55.35
N PHE A 36 5.61 -13.73 56.57
CA PHE A 36 5.92 -15.13 56.81
C PHE A 36 4.63 -15.97 56.86
N ASP A 37 4.50 -16.95 55.98
CA ASP A 37 3.32 -17.79 55.81
C ASP A 37 3.48 -19.11 56.58
N MET A 38 2.53 -19.41 57.46
CA MET A 38 2.57 -20.57 58.35
C MET A 38 1.30 -21.40 58.27
N CYS A 39 1.46 -22.73 58.24
CA CYS A 39 0.34 -23.62 58.51
C CYS A 39 -0.08 -23.55 59.99
N LEU A 40 -1.32 -23.92 60.28
CA LEU A 40 -1.86 -23.96 61.65
C LEU A 40 -0.99 -24.78 62.62
N HIS A 41 -0.33 -25.84 62.15
CA HIS A 41 0.57 -26.65 62.97
C HIS A 41 1.85 -25.90 63.37
N CYS A 42 2.50 -25.23 62.41
CA CYS A 42 3.70 -24.42 62.66
C CYS A 42 3.39 -23.23 63.59
N PHE A 43 2.23 -22.61 63.40
CA PHE A 43 1.77 -21.54 64.28
C PHE A 43 1.51 -22.04 65.71
N LYS A 44 0.83 -23.18 65.87
CA LYS A 44 0.57 -23.79 67.19
C LYS A 44 1.87 -24.15 67.93
N ASN A 45 2.88 -24.62 67.20
CA ASN A 45 4.18 -24.97 67.76
C ASN A 45 5.09 -23.75 68.00
N ARG A 46 4.63 -22.52 67.70
CA ARG A 46 5.35 -21.27 67.96
C ARG A 46 6.76 -21.24 67.34
N ILE A 47 6.86 -21.63 66.06
CA ILE A 47 8.13 -21.60 65.33
C ILE A 47 8.60 -20.15 65.20
N GLU A 48 9.86 -19.89 65.56
CA GLU A 48 10.54 -18.60 65.41
C GLU A 48 11.72 -18.77 64.46
N THR A 49 12.00 -17.73 63.67
CA THR A 49 13.17 -17.66 62.78
C THR A 49 13.89 -16.34 63.04
N GLU A 50 15.02 -16.10 62.37
CA GLU A 50 15.72 -14.82 62.47
C GLU A 50 14.86 -13.63 62.02
N SER A 51 13.93 -13.85 61.08
CA SER A 51 13.05 -12.81 60.53
C SER A 51 11.64 -12.82 61.12
N HIS A 52 11.21 -13.91 61.78
CA HIS A 52 9.85 -14.07 62.32
C HIS A 52 9.85 -14.34 63.83
N ASN A 53 9.11 -13.52 64.58
CA ASN A 53 8.91 -13.68 66.02
C ASN A 53 7.43 -13.96 66.36
N THR A 54 7.16 -14.76 67.40
CA THR A 54 5.79 -15.10 67.84
C THR A 54 4.97 -13.92 68.35
N LYS A 55 5.60 -12.79 68.66
CA LYS A 55 4.95 -11.55 69.08
C LYS A 55 4.48 -10.69 67.90
N HIS A 56 4.85 -11.03 66.67
CA HIS A 56 4.39 -10.28 65.50
C HIS A 56 2.87 -10.36 65.35
N LYS A 57 2.29 -9.29 64.79
CA LYS A 57 0.89 -9.30 64.41
C LYS A 57 0.70 -10.26 63.25
N TYR A 58 -0.42 -10.98 63.25
CA TYR A 58 -0.73 -11.95 62.22
C TYR A 58 -2.18 -11.79 61.76
N ARG A 59 -2.46 -12.30 60.57
CA ARG A 59 -3.80 -12.41 60.01
C ARG A 59 -4.06 -13.84 59.56
N THR A 60 -5.31 -14.28 59.68
CA THR A 60 -5.77 -15.55 59.16
C THR A 60 -6.18 -15.40 57.70
N VAL A 61 -5.67 -16.28 56.85
CA VAL A 61 -6.07 -16.41 55.46
C VAL A 61 -7.01 -17.62 55.36
N SER A 62 -8.27 -17.35 55.05
CA SER A 62 -9.32 -18.36 54.87
C SER A 62 -9.18 -19.11 53.54
N HIS A 63 -9.99 -20.16 53.34
CA HIS A 63 -10.06 -20.91 52.08
C HIS A 63 -10.17 -19.98 50.86
N LEU A 64 -9.13 -19.99 50.04
CA LEU A 64 -9.05 -19.16 48.83
C LEU A 64 -9.97 -19.68 47.72
N ASP A 65 -10.38 -20.95 47.80
CA ASP A 65 -11.36 -21.60 46.91
C ASP A 65 -12.82 -21.17 47.21
N LYS A 66 -13.04 -20.32 48.22
CA LYS A 66 -14.38 -19.85 48.56
C LYS A 66 -14.94 -18.98 47.43
N GLU A 67 -16.13 -19.32 46.95
CA GLU A 67 -16.88 -18.51 46.00
C GLU A 67 -17.31 -17.19 46.64
N MET A 68 -17.05 -16.10 45.93
CA MET A 68 -17.60 -14.77 46.20
C MET A 68 -19.04 -14.70 45.70
N GLU A 69 -19.79 -13.68 46.14
CA GLU A 69 -21.19 -13.45 45.72
C GLU A 69 -21.37 -13.31 44.19
N SER A 70 -20.30 -13.05 43.46
CA SER A 70 -20.27 -12.94 42.00
C SER A 70 -20.07 -14.26 41.25
N GLY A 71 -19.93 -15.41 41.94
CA GLY A 71 -19.63 -16.71 41.31
C GLY A 71 -18.16 -16.86 40.86
N TRP A 72 -17.27 -16.04 41.43
CA TRP A 72 -15.83 -16.09 41.24
C TRP A 72 -15.16 -16.50 42.55
N THR A 73 -14.15 -17.37 42.49
CA THR A 73 -13.33 -17.68 43.67
C THR A 73 -12.33 -16.55 43.94
N ILE A 74 -11.82 -16.47 45.17
CA ILE A 74 -10.80 -15.48 45.52
C ILE A 74 -9.52 -15.72 44.69
N ILE A 75 -9.16 -16.98 44.43
CA ILE A 75 -8.02 -17.33 43.56
C ILE A 75 -8.25 -16.83 42.14
N GLU A 76 -9.42 -17.09 41.55
CA GLU A 76 -9.75 -16.60 40.20
C GLU A 76 -9.66 -15.08 40.12
N ASN A 77 -10.10 -14.37 41.17
CA ASN A 77 -10.02 -12.92 41.21
C ASN A 77 -8.57 -12.41 41.31
N LEU A 78 -7.72 -13.07 42.11
CA LEU A 78 -6.29 -12.74 42.21
C LEU A 78 -5.57 -13.00 40.87
N LEU A 79 -5.87 -14.14 40.22
CA LEU A 79 -5.37 -14.47 38.89
C LEU A 79 -5.82 -13.46 37.83
N PHE A 80 -7.08 -13.04 37.88
CA PHE A 80 -7.62 -12.00 37.00
C PHE A 80 -6.84 -10.68 37.15
N VAL A 81 -6.65 -10.19 38.38
CA VAL A 81 -5.87 -8.96 38.65
C VAL A 81 -4.42 -9.11 38.20
N SER A 82 -3.79 -10.26 38.44
CA SER A 82 -2.45 -10.55 37.93
C SER A 82 -2.40 -10.53 36.41
N GLY A 83 -3.41 -11.10 35.75
CA GLY A 83 -3.54 -11.10 34.29
C GLY A 83 -3.68 -9.69 33.71
N LEU A 84 -4.44 -8.81 34.37
CA LEU A 84 -4.53 -7.39 33.98
C LEU A 84 -3.17 -6.68 34.06
N ILE A 85 -2.36 -6.99 35.07
CA ILE A 85 -1.02 -6.41 35.24
C ILE A 85 -0.05 -6.96 34.19
N SER A 86 -0.10 -8.27 33.92
CA SER A 86 0.85 -8.93 33.02
C SER A 86 0.53 -8.75 31.53
N PHE A 87 -0.74 -8.83 31.12
CA PHE A 87 -1.18 -8.80 29.71
C PHE A 87 -1.80 -7.46 29.29
N GLY A 88 -2.12 -6.59 30.25
CA GLY A 88 -2.76 -5.30 30.01
C GLY A 88 -4.29 -5.37 29.96
N ILE A 89 -4.92 -4.24 30.28
CA ILE A 89 -6.39 -4.09 30.27
C ILE A 89 -6.89 -4.15 28.83
N GLY A 90 -7.94 -4.96 28.58
CA GLY A 90 -8.54 -5.12 27.25
C GLY A 90 -8.07 -6.37 26.50
N ASN A 91 -6.98 -7.00 26.94
CA ASN A 91 -6.49 -8.25 26.35
C ASN A 91 -7.15 -9.48 27.00
N TRP A 92 -8.47 -9.61 26.82
CA TRP A 92 -9.27 -10.65 27.47
C TRP A 92 -8.91 -12.06 27.01
N TYR A 93 -8.47 -12.20 25.75
CA TYR A 93 -8.05 -13.47 25.17
C TYR A 93 -6.85 -14.06 25.93
N ASP A 94 -5.79 -13.28 26.15
CA ASP A 94 -4.59 -13.81 26.83
C ASP A 94 -4.86 -14.07 28.33
N ILE A 95 -5.70 -13.25 28.95
CA ILE A 95 -6.12 -13.44 30.35
C ILE A 95 -6.91 -14.75 30.52
N SER A 96 -7.69 -15.17 29.51
CA SER A 96 -8.44 -16.44 29.55
C SER A 96 -7.55 -17.67 29.68
N PHE A 97 -6.29 -17.62 29.24
CA PHE A 97 -5.35 -18.72 29.43
C PHE A 97 -4.87 -18.90 30.86
N MET A 98 -5.01 -17.88 31.72
CA MET A 98 -4.75 -17.99 33.17
C MET A 98 -5.97 -18.50 33.93
N LEU A 99 -7.16 -18.33 33.35
CA LEU A 99 -8.45 -18.64 33.97
C LEU A 99 -9.20 -19.68 33.12
N PRO A 100 -8.78 -20.97 33.13
CA PRO A 100 -9.39 -21.99 32.28
C PRO A 100 -10.86 -22.28 32.60
N SER A 101 -11.33 -21.90 33.78
CA SER A 101 -12.74 -21.99 34.19
C SER A 101 -13.62 -20.86 33.64
N LYS A 102 -13.04 -19.81 33.03
CA LYS A 102 -13.75 -18.61 32.60
C LYS A 102 -13.49 -18.31 31.13
N THR A 103 -14.54 -17.90 30.43
CA THR A 103 -14.50 -17.49 29.03
C THR A 103 -14.11 -16.02 28.89
N GLU A 104 -13.66 -15.61 27.69
CA GLU A 104 -13.32 -14.21 27.37
C GLU A 104 -14.46 -13.24 27.73
N THR A 105 -15.70 -13.64 27.44
CA THR A 105 -16.91 -12.85 27.72
C THR A 105 -17.14 -12.68 29.21
N GLU A 106 -16.99 -13.76 29.99
CA GLU A 106 -17.16 -13.71 31.45
C GLU A 106 -16.07 -12.86 32.12
N ILE A 107 -14.82 -12.92 31.61
CA ILE A 107 -13.70 -12.10 32.08
C ILE A 107 -13.96 -10.61 31.80
N LYS A 108 -14.45 -10.29 30.60
CA LYS A 108 -14.82 -8.93 30.20
C LYS A 108 -15.96 -8.39 31.07
N GLU A 109 -17.00 -9.19 31.30
CA GLU A 109 -18.13 -8.80 32.18
C GLU A 109 -17.68 -8.60 33.63
N HIS A 110 -16.83 -9.50 34.15
CA HIS A 110 -16.27 -9.37 35.50
C HIS A 110 -15.48 -8.07 35.67
N PHE A 111 -14.69 -7.66 34.67
CA PHE A 111 -14.00 -6.37 34.69
C PHE A 111 -14.97 -5.19 34.85
N TYR A 112 -16.04 -5.13 34.04
CA TYR A 112 -17.00 -4.03 34.10
C TYR A 112 -17.83 -4.05 35.38
N ASN A 113 -18.20 -5.24 35.88
CA ASN A 113 -18.92 -5.38 37.14
C ASN A 113 -18.06 -4.92 38.33
N MET A 114 -16.77 -5.30 38.36
CA MET A 114 -15.85 -4.92 39.42
C MET A 114 -15.52 -3.42 39.42
N THR A 115 -15.32 -2.84 38.23
CA THR A 115 -14.88 -1.44 38.10
C THR A 115 -16.04 -0.44 38.07
N GLY A 116 -17.27 -0.91 37.82
CA GLY A 116 -18.43 -0.04 37.60
C GLY A 116 -18.36 0.79 36.30
N ILE A 117 -17.39 0.51 35.43
CA ILE A 117 -17.23 1.20 34.15
C ILE A 117 -18.37 0.75 33.23
N ARG A 118 -19.06 1.71 32.60
CA ARG A 118 -20.08 1.39 31.60
C ARG A 118 -19.41 0.98 30.30
N ASN A 119 -19.68 -0.25 29.86
CA ASN A 119 -19.28 -0.71 28.53
C ASN A 119 -20.09 0.03 27.45
N ARG A 120 -19.48 1.04 26.79
CA ARG A 120 -20.08 1.76 25.66
C ARG A 120 -19.63 1.11 24.36
N THR A 121 -20.44 0.22 23.83
CA THR A 121 -20.20 -0.46 22.53
C THR A 121 -20.55 0.41 21.32
N THR A 122 -21.05 1.63 21.52
CA THR A 122 -21.40 2.56 20.45
C THR A 122 -20.15 3.04 19.73
N GLY A 123 -19.84 2.42 18.58
CA GLY A 123 -18.69 2.73 17.74
C GLY A 123 -17.58 1.68 17.74
N GLU A 124 -17.75 0.57 18.47
CA GLU A 124 -16.82 -0.58 18.33
C GLU A 124 -17.02 -1.21 16.94
N THR A 125 -15.99 -1.12 16.10
CA THR A 125 -15.96 -1.79 14.81
C THR A 125 -15.98 -3.31 15.04
N THR A 126 -16.92 -4.03 14.43
CA THR A 126 -16.96 -5.49 14.49
C THR A 126 -15.63 -6.07 13.98
N GLN A 127 -15.12 -7.13 14.63
CA GLN A 127 -13.85 -7.82 14.30
C GLN A 127 -13.70 -8.21 12.81
N SER A 128 -14.78 -8.18 12.02
CA SER A 128 -14.78 -8.32 10.56
C SER A 128 -14.07 -7.19 9.80
N GLN A 129 -13.67 -6.10 10.46
CA GLN A 129 -12.78 -5.07 9.90
C GLN A 129 -11.47 -4.95 10.68
N ILE A 130 -10.92 -6.05 11.20
CA ILE A 130 -9.49 -6.06 11.50
C ILE A 130 -8.80 -5.91 10.15
N GLY A 131 -8.39 -4.67 9.83
CA GLY A 131 -7.52 -4.39 8.70
C GLY A 131 -6.30 -5.32 8.74
N ILE A 132 -5.66 -5.47 7.58
CA ILE A 132 -4.44 -6.26 7.39
C ILE A 132 -3.58 -6.17 8.67
N LYS A 133 -3.42 -7.30 9.37
CA LYS A 133 -2.58 -7.37 10.57
C LYS A 133 -1.24 -6.74 10.20
N SER A 134 -0.76 -5.78 11.00
CA SER A 134 0.56 -5.18 10.81
C SER A 134 1.57 -6.31 10.74
N GLU A 135 2.15 -6.52 9.55
CA GLU A 135 3.24 -7.46 9.34
C GLU A 135 4.52 -6.63 9.40
N PRO A 136 5.22 -6.59 10.55
CA PRO A 136 6.45 -5.79 10.70
C PRO A 136 7.59 -6.26 9.78
N ASN A 137 7.42 -7.41 9.11
CA ASN A 137 8.35 -7.97 8.13
C ASN A 137 7.79 -7.92 6.69
N ASP A 138 6.76 -7.11 6.40
CA ASP A 138 6.32 -6.93 5.02
C ASP A 138 7.45 -6.26 4.23
N VAL A 139 8.03 -7.01 3.29
CA VAL A 139 9.13 -6.58 2.44
C VAL A 139 8.72 -5.37 1.58
N ASN A 140 7.43 -5.15 1.36
CA ASN A 140 6.92 -3.97 0.64
C ASN A 140 6.83 -2.71 1.53
N LEU A 141 6.96 -2.85 2.84
CA LEU A 141 6.86 -1.77 3.84
C LEU A 141 8.22 -1.15 4.19
N VAL A 142 9.29 -1.55 3.49
CA VAL A 142 10.69 -1.37 3.91
C VAL A 142 11.19 0.09 3.98
N ASN A 143 10.37 1.11 3.73
CA ASN A 143 10.82 2.51 3.90
C ASN A 143 9.72 3.53 4.22
N TYR A 144 8.44 3.20 4.02
CA TYR A 144 7.34 4.14 4.19
C TYR A 144 6.15 3.46 4.86
N MET A 145 5.56 4.14 5.83
CA MET A 145 4.47 3.63 6.64
C MET A 145 3.14 4.28 6.23
N PRO A 146 2.28 3.63 5.44
CA PRO A 146 1.15 4.28 4.78
C PRO A 146 0.11 4.88 5.72
N LEU A 147 -0.13 4.25 6.87
CA LEU A 147 -1.10 4.72 7.86
C LEU A 147 -0.60 5.91 8.67
N ARG A 148 0.71 5.99 8.92
CA ARG A 148 1.35 7.13 9.60
C ARG A 148 1.68 8.27 8.65
N ARG A 149 1.90 7.93 7.38
CA ARG A 149 2.44 8.80 6.31
C ARG A 149 3.88 9.26 6.57
N ASP A 150 4.64 8.45 7.27
CA ASP A 150 6.02 8.72 7.67
C ASP A 150 6.99 7.76 6.99
N PHE A 151 8.23 8.20 6.77
CA PHE A 151 9.31 7.35 6.30
C PHE A 151 10.09 6.79 7.49
N GLU A 152 10.66 5.59 7.35
CA GLU A 152 11.54 5.04 8.40
C GLU A 152 12.85 5.83 8.50
N VAL A 153 13.37 6.32 7.36
CA VAL A 153 14.54 7.18 7.30
C VAL A 153 14.14 8.48 6.63
N GLU A 154 14.13 9.56 7.41
CA GLU A 154 13.73 10.89 6.97
C GLU A 154 14.88 11.66 6.29
N GLN A 155 14.56 12.71 5.53
CA GLN A 155 15.61 13.61 5.04
C GLN A 155 16.32 14.31 6.20
N TYR A 156 17.65 14.37 6.12
CA TYR A 156 18.52 14.87 7.19
C TYR A 156 18.32 14.07 8.49
N ASN A 157 18.33 12.75 8.40
CA ASN A 157 18.13 11.86 9.54
C ASN A 157 19.19 12.08 10.64
N GLU A 158 20.41 12.42 10.25
CA GLU A 158 21.52 12.77 11.15
C GLU A 158 21.19 13.92 12.12
N PHE A 159 20.28 14.81 11.72
CA PHE A 159 19.82 15.92 12.56
C PHE A 159 19.00 15.44 13.76
N GLU A 160 18.28 14.33 13.59
CA GLU A 160 17.51 13.69 14.65
C GLU A 160 18.42 13.01 15.67
N SER A 161 19.47 12.34 15.20
CA SER A 161 20.54 11.79 16.06
C SER A 161 21.25 12.90 16.84
N LEU A 162 21.54 14.05 16.20
CA LEU A 162 22.12 15.22 16.86
C LEU A 162 21.20 15.75 17.98
N LEU A 163 19.90 15.88 17.71
CA LEU A 163 18.91 16.31 18.70
C LEU A 163 18.79 15.31 19.87
N GLN A 164 18.78 14.01 19.58
CA GLN A 164 18.69 12.96 20.61
C GLN A 164 19.82 13.05 21.64
N HIS A 165 21.03 13.40 21.20
CA HIS A 165 22.20 13.54 22.05
C HIS A 165 22.39 14.96 22.61
N THR A 166 21.45 15.87 22.35
CA THR A 166 21.51 17.24 22.87
C THR A 166 20.79 17.32 24.22
N GLN A 167 21.56 17.38 25.31
CA GLN A 167 21.07 17.66 26.67
C GLN A 167 21.84 18.82 27.26
N TYR A 168 21.24 19.68 28.09
CA TYR A 168 21.97 20.76 28.76
C TYR A 168 22.49 20.28 30.11
N GLU A 169 23.80 20.40 30.33
CA GLU A 169 24.43 20.22 31.63
C GLU A 169 24.81 21.58 32.25
N ASP A 170 24.75 21.68 33.59
CA ASP A 170 24.96 22.93 34.31
C ASP A 170 26.40 23.47 34.18
N ASN A 171 27.39 22.58 33.95
CA ASN A 171 28.82 22.91 33.87
C ASN A 171 29.32 23.22 32.44
N GLU A 172 28.43 23.42 31.48
CA GLU A 172 28.81 23.60 30.08
C GLU A 172 29.40 24.97 29.76
N THR A 173 30.44 24.95 28.92
CA THR A 173 31.01 26.14 28.29
C THR A 173 29.97 26.85 27.42
N GLU A 174 30.00 28.19 27.42
CA GLU A 174 29.08 29.04 26.64
C GLU A 174 29.03 28.68 25.14
N MET A 175 30.17 28.30 24.55
CA MET A 175 30.26 27.83 23.16
C MET A 175 29.40 26.59 22.88
N ILE A 176 29.34 25.65 23.82
CA ILE A 176 28.54 24.42 23.70
C ILE A 176 27.06 24.77 23.76
N LYS A 177 26.68 25.67 24.69
CA LYS A 177 25.29 26.17 24.80
C LYS A 177 24.84 26.87 23.53
N GLN A 178 25.71 27.71 22.93
CA GLN A 178 25.43 28.37 21.65
C GLN A 178 25.23 27.37 20.50
N LEU A 179 26.08 26.35 20.41
CA LEU A 179 25.92 25.30 19.39
C LEU A 179 24.58 24.56 19.55
N LYS A 180 24.21 24.18 20.76
CA LYS A 180 22.93 23.51 21.06
C LYS A 180 21.75 24.40 20.70
N ASN A 181 21.80 25.68 21.05
CA ASN A 181 20.78 26.66 20.68
C ASN A 181 20.63 26.77 19.15
N HIS A 182 21.72 26.72 18.40
CA HIS A 182 21.67 26.68 16.94
C HIS A 182 20.99 25.40 16.42
N ILE A 183 21.30 24.23 16.98
CA ILE A 183 20.63 22.97 16.61
C ILE A 183 19.11 23.09 16.82
N TYR A 184 18.66 23.55 17.98
CA TYR A 184 17.22 23.76 18.22
C TYR A 184 16.61 24.79 17.28
N TYR A 185 17.32 25.88 16.99
CA TYR A 185 16.85 26.92 16.07
C TYR A 185 16.65 26.42 14.64
N TYR A 186 17.50 25.51 14.15
CA TYR A 186 17.37 24.95 12.80
C TYR A 186 16.34 23.83 12.69
N THR A 187 15.90 23.24 13.81
CA THR A 187 14.94 22.13 13.83
C THR A 187 13.65 22.41 13.04
N PRO A 188 12.99 23.57 13.18
CA PRO A 188 11.78 23.88 12.41
C PRO A 188 12.01 23.94 10.91
N VAL A 189 13.21 24.37 10.46
CA VAL A 189 13.56 24.43 9.05
C VAL A 189 13.68 23.02 8.47
N VAL A 190 14.34 22.12 9.19
CA VAL A 190 14.48 20.70 8.80
C VAL A 190 13.11 20.03 8.74
N ILE A 191 12.26 20.22 9.75
CA ILE A 191 10.90 19.66 9.78
C ILE A 191 10.06 20.17 8.59
N LYS A 192 10.14 21.47 8.29
CA LYS A 192 9.44 22.03 7.13
C LYS A 192 9.92 21.42 5.82
N GLN A 193 11.23 21.24 5.67
CA GLN A 193 11.81 20.62 4.47
C GLN A 193 11.37 19.16 4.32
N ARG A 194 11.34 18.38 5.42
CA ARG A 194 10.80 17.01 5.45
C ARG A 194 9.33 16.98 5.01
N SER A 195 8.50 17.88 5.55
CA SER A 195 7.09 17.97 5.18
C SER A 195 6.88 18.24 3.68
N ILE A 196 7.65 19.17 3.11
CA ILE A 196 7.59 19.49 1.67
C ILE A 196 8.02 18.28 0.83
N TRP A 197 9.10 17.60 1.24
CA TRP A 197 9.58 16.41 0.55
C TRP A 197 8.58 15.26 0.62
N ASN A 198 8.03 14.99 1.80
CA ASN A 198 7.05 13.92 2.01
C ASN A 198 5.79 14.18 1.18
N GLU A 199 5.29 15.41 1.16
CA GLU A 199 4.18 15.80 0.28
C GLU A 199 4.53 15.63 -1.20
N PHE A 200 5.75 15.97 -1.61
CA PHE A 200 6.21 15.79 -2.98
C PHE A 200 6.21 14.31 -3.42
N VAL A 201 6.72 13.41 -2.57
CA VAL A 201 6.81 11.96 -2.83
C VAL A 201 5.42 11.33 -2.84
N ILE A 202 4.59 11.63 -1.83
CA ILE A 202 3.26 11.05 -1.67
C ILE A 202 2.31 11.53 -2.78
N SER A 203 2.30 12.83 -3.10
CA SER A 203 1.42 13.39 -4.13
C SER A 203 1.68 12.83 -5.54
N ARG A 204 2.87 12.25 -5.76
CA ARG A 204 3.29 11.68 -7.04
C ARG A 204 3.30 10.15 -7.05
N ASP A 205 2.83 9.52 -5.97
CA ASP A 205 2.82 8.07 -5.79
C ASP A 205 4.21 7.44 -6.00
N LEU A 206 5.25 8.12 -5.51
CA LEU A 206 6.65 7.69 -5.62
C LEU A 206 7.08 6.75 -4.49
N VAL A 207 6.13 6.28 -3.69
CA VAL A 207 6.35 5.41 -2.54
C VAL A 207 6.66 3.97 -2.97
N LYS A 208 6.05 3.50 -4.05
CA LYS A 208 6.11 2.11 -4.49
C LYS A 208 7.29 1.86 -5.42
N VAL A 209 8.49 1.86 -4.85
CA VAL A 209 9.76 1.76 -5.59
C VAL A 209 9.82 0.50 -6.47
N ASP A 210 9.30 -0.64 -5.99
CA ASP A 210 9.33 -1.90 -6.75
C ASP A 210 8.42 -1.88 -7.98
N GLU A 211 7.21 -1.30 -7.86
CA GLU A 211 6.31 -1.12 -9.00
C GLU A 211 6.93 -0.17 -10.05
N LEU A 212 7.62 0.87 -9.60
CA LEU A 212 8.34 1.80 -10.47
C LEU A 212 9.52 1.13 -11.17
N ASN A 213 10.31 0.34 -10.44
CA ASN A 213 11.42 -0.42 -11.00
C ASN A 213 10.94 -1.45 -12.03
N ALA A 214 9.86 -2.17 -11.74
CA ALA A 214 9.25 -3.11 -12.67
C ALA A 214 8.77 -2.40 -13.95
N LYS A 215 8.19 -1.20 -13.81
CA LYS A 215 7.76 -0.38 -14.96
C LYS A 215 8.95 0.07 -15.81
N ASP A 216 10.05 0.46 -15.19
CA ASP A 216 11.28 0.89 -15.89
C ASP A 216 11.96 -0.28 -16.64
N GLN A 217 11.80 -1.52 -16.16
CA GLN A 217 12.31 -2.73 -16.83
C GLN A 217 11.49 -3.19 -18.06
N THR A 218 10.34 -2.56 -18.34
CA THR A 218 9.56 -2.90 -19.54
C THR A 218 10.24 -2.39 -20.82
N PRO A 219 9.96 -2.97 -22.01
CA PRO A 219 10.47 -2.43 -23.28
C PRO A 219 10.12 -0.95 -23.50
N PHE A 220 8.96 -0.53 -22.99
CA PHE A 220 8.56 0.88 -22.98
C PHE A 220 9.39 1.71 -21.99
N GLY A 221 9.66 1.20 -20.78
CA GLY A 221 10.50 1.86 -19.77
C GLY A 221 11.94 2.09 -20.25
N PHE A 222 12.55 1.08 -20.89
CA PHE A 222 13.85 1.24 -21.54
C PHE A 222 13.82 2.31 -22.64
N PHE A 223 12.75 2.35 -23.44
CA PHE A 223 12.58 3.36 -24.46
C PHE A 223 12.46 4.76 -23.85
N VAL A 224 11.61 4.95 -22.82
CA VAL A 224 11.44 6.21 -22.10
C VAL A 224 12.78 6.70 -21.53
N SER A 225 13.61 5.79 -21.00
CA SER A 225 14.93 6.12 -20.43
C SER A 225 15.86 6.83 -21.41
N LYS A 226 15.79 6.51 -22.72
CA LYS A 226 16.54 7.21 -23.77
C LYS A 226 16.13 8.67 -23.94
N TYR A 227 14.88 8.99 -23.62
CA TYR A 227 14.29 10.32 -23.83
C TYR A 227 14.08 11.10 -22.52
N LYS A 228 14.55 10.60 -21.36
CA LYS A 228 14.41 11.26 -20.05
C LYS A 228 14.86 12.73 -20.04
N TRP A 229 15.86 13.09 -20.85
CA TRP A 229 16.34 14.47 -20.99
C TRP A 229 15.26 15.45 -21.48
N LEU A 230 14.27 15.00 -22.26
CA LEU A 230 13.15 15.83 -22.71
C LEU A 230 12.22 16.25 -21.58
N ALA A 231 12.21 15.52 -20.45
CA ALA A 231 11.36 15.83 -19.31
C ALA A 231 11.74 17.16 -18.62
N GLN A 232 12.95 17.68 -18.84
CA GLN A 232 13.37 18.99 -18.33
C GLN A 232 12.79 20.16 -19.14
N ILE A 233 12.38 19.89 -20.38
CA ILE A 233 11.96 20.91 -21.36
C ILE A 233 10.44 20.85 -21.57
N LEU A 234 9.86 19.64 -21.57
CA LEU A 234 8.46 19.40 -21.86
C LEU A 234 7.62 19.29 -20.58
N SER A 235 6.35 19.70 -20.68
CA SER A 235 5.37 19.40 -19.64
C SER A 235 5.16 17.89 -19.52
N LYS A 236 4.67 17.41 -18.36
CA LYS A 236 4.33 15.99 -18.16
C LYS A 236 3.39 15.46 -19.24
N HIS A 237 2.42 16.26 -19.67
CA HIS A 237 1.47 15.87 -20.71
C HIS A 237 2.18 15.70 -22.06
N ASP A 238 2.90 16.73 -22.51
CA ASP A 238 3.55 16.73 -23.81
C ASP A 238 4.64 15.66 -23.91
N PHE A 239 5.41 15.47 -22.84
CA PHE A 239 6.41 14.41 -22.75
C PHE A 239 5.78 13.03 -22.99
N ASN A 240 4.66 12.74 -22.32
CA ASN A 240 3.97 11.45 -22.48
C ASN A 240 3.42 11.26 -23.90
N VAL A 241 2.85 12.31 -24.50
CA VAL A 241 2.35 12.26 -25.89
C VAL A 241 3.50 12.00 -26.86
N VAL A 242 4.59 12.77 -26.78
CA VAL A 242 5.75 12.64 -27.67
C VAL A 242 6.39 11.26 -27.55
N VAL A 243 6.72 10.83 -26.34
CA VAL A 243 7.42 9.55 -26.12
C VAL A 243 6.53 8.37 -26.49
N SER A 244 5.22 8.42 -26.20
CA SER A 244 4.30 7.35 -26.60
C SER A 244 4.14 7.25 -28.12
N ASN A 245 4.13 8.37 -28.84
CA ASN A 245 4.06 8.39 -30.29
C ASN A 245 5.36 7.88 -30.92
N PHE A 246 6.53 8.29 -30.43
CA PHE A 246 7.81 7.74 -30.91
C PHE A 246 7.93 6.24 -30.66
N PHE A 247 7.42 5.74 -29.54
CA PHE A 247 7.39 4.30 -29.25
C PHE A 247 6.49 3.55 -30.25
N LYS A 248 5.27 4.05 -30.49
CA LYS A 248 4.34 3.47 -31.47
C LYS A 248 4.95 3.47 -32.87
N GLU A 249 5.56 4.59 -33.28
CA GLU A 249 6.21 4.72 -34.59
C GLU A 249 7.34 3.71 -34.75
N THR A 250 8.18 3.53 -33.73
CA THR A 250 9.28 2.57 -33.75
C THR A 250 8.75 1.14 -33.90
N ARG A 251 7.72 0.79 -33.14
CA ARG A 251 7.08 -0.54 -33.20
C ARG A 251 6.40 -0.78 -34.55
N MET A 252 5.72 0.21 -35.12
CA MET A 252 5.13 0.11 -36.46
C MET A 252 6.21 -0.06 -37.54
N LYS A 253 7.33 0.67 -37.44
CA LYS A 253 8.47 0.52 -38.35
C LYS A 253 9.11 -0.86 -38.25
N GLU A 254 9.22 -1.44 -37.05
CA GLU A 254 9.68 -2.81 -36.85
C GLU A 254 8.72 -3.83 -37.47
N GLN A 255 7.41 -3.67 -37.24
CA GLN A 255 6.39 -4.53 -37.86
C GLN A 255 6.42 -4.46 -39.38
N LEU A 256 6.61 -3.26 -39.95
CA LEU A 256 6.75 -3.07 -41.40
C LEU A 256 7.99 -3.76 -41.98
N LYS A 257 9.08 -3.91 -41.21
CA LYS A 257 10.27 -4.65 -41.66
C LYS A 257 10.05 -6.17 -41.71
N HIS A 258 9.16 -6.69 -40.87
CA HIS A 258 8.87 -8.13 -40.78
C HIS A 258 7.73 -8.60 -41.68
N LEU A 259 6.94 -7.66 -42.22
CA LEU A 259 5.90 -7.95 -43.19
C LEU A 259 6.51 -8.29 -44.56
N SER A 260 6.14 -9.45 -45.10
CA SER A 260 6.51 -9.81 -46.48
C SER A 260 5.74 -8.94 -47.48
N GLU A 261 6.30 -8.69 -48.68
CA GLU A 261 5.60 -7.99 -49.78
C GLU A 261 4.22 -8.62 -50.07
N SER A 262 4.07 -9.93 -49.83
CA SER A 262 2.81 -10.66 -50.02
C SER A 262 1.72 -10.28 -49.02
N GLU A 263 2.08 -9.97 -47.78
CA GLU A 263 1.14 -9.60 -46.71
C GLU A 263 0.75 -8.11 -46.79
N ILE A 264 1.68 -7.26 -47.23
CA ILE A 264 1.41 -5.86 -47.57
C ILE A 264 0.38 -5.79 -48.69
N ASN A 265 0.56 -6.58 -49.75
CA ASN A 265 -0.40 -6.71 -50.85
C ASN A 265 -1.76 -7.28 -50.39
N LYS A 266 -1.79 -8.13 -49.35
CA LYS A 266 -3.04 -8.69 -48.79
C LYS A 266 -3.78 -7.66 -47.93
N MET A 267 -3.06 -6.84 -47.17
CA MET A 267 -3.63 -5.70 -46.43
C MET A 267 -4.15 -4.61 -47.36
N GLU A 268 -3.45 -4.32 -48.47
CA GLU A 268 -3.97 -3.44 -49.53
C GLU A 268 -5.26 -3.94 -50.17
N ARG A 269 -5.44 -5.27 -50.31
CA ARG A 269 -6.71 -5.87 -50.78
C ARG A 269 -7.84 -5.81 -49.74
N LEU A 270 -7.50 -5.80 -48.45
CA LEU A 270 -8.46 -5.72 -47.33
C LEU A 270 -8.87 -4.29 -47.00
N LEU A 271 -8.07 -3.29 -47.41
CA LEU A 271 -8.51 -1.90 -47.50
C LEU A 271 -9.58 -1.82 -48.58
N ASN A 272 -10.81 -2.14 -48.18
CA ASN A 272 -11.96 -2.08 -49.05
C ASN A 272 -12.16 -0.61 -49.48
N PHE A 273 -11.72 -0.28 -50.70
CA PHE A 273 -11.81 1.06 -51.31
C PHE A 273 -13.27 1.52 -51.51
N ASP A 274 -14.25 0.73 -51.07
CA ASP A 274 -15.65 1.10 -51.04
C ASP A 274 -15.89 2.45 -50.36
N ASN A 275 -15.10 2.88 -49.38
CA ASN A 275 -15.27 4.21 -48.77
C ASN A 275 -14.42 5.34 -49.40
N VAL A 276 -13.62 5.04 -50.42
CA VAL A 276 -12.71 6.03 -51.06
C VAL A 276 -13.39 6.83 -52.17
N LEU A 277 -14.46 6.29 -52.77
CA LEU A 277 -15.21 6.93 -53.85
C LEU A 277 -16.52 7.55 -53.35
N GLY A 278 -16.80 8.77 -53.79
CA GLY A 278 -18.10 9.42 -53.55
C GLY A 278 -19.26 8.66 -54.20
N LYS A 279 -20.50 8.91 -53.76
CA LYS A 279 -21.71 8.25 -54.30
C LYS A 279 -21.85 8.42 -55.82
N GLU A 280 -21.50 9.60 -56.33
CA GLU A 280 -21.55 9.93 -57.77
C GLU A 280 -20.45 9.23 -58.57
N GLU A 281 -19.25 9.11 -58.02
CA GLU A 281 -18.14 8.40 -58.66
C GLU A 281 -18.41 6.90 -58.74
N LYS A 282 -19.03 6.32 -57.71
CA LYS A 282 -19.49 4.93 -57.74
C LYS A 282 -20.54 4.70 -58.82
N ALA A 283 -21.53 5.61 -58.94
CA ALA A 283 -22.55 5.53 -59.98
C ALA A 283 -21.92 5.64 -61.39
N LEU A 284 -20.90 6.49 -61.55
CA LEU A 284 -20.14 6.61 -62.79
C LEU A 284 -19.35 5.33 -63.12
N CYS A 285 -18.68 4.73 -62.13
CA CYS A 285 -17.93 3.47 -62.31
C CYS A 285 -18.86 2.33 -62.75
N ILE A 286 -20.05 2.24 -62.15
CA ILE A 286 -21.08 1.27 -62.53
C ILE A 286 -21.58 1.54 -63.97
N LYS A 287 -21.87 2.81 -64.30
CA LYS A 287 -22.35 3.20 -65.64
C LYS A 287 -21.33 2.91 -66.75
N LEU A 288 -20.04 3.07 -66.45
CA LEU A 288 -18.94 2.85 -67.40
C LEU A 288 -18.39 1.41 -67.36
N ARG A 289 -18.88 0.55 -66.46
CA ARG A 289 -18.34 -0.80 -66.19
C ARG A 289 -16.84 -0.78 -65.90
N LEU A 290 -16.36 0.24 -65.17
CA LEU A 290 -14.97 0.39 -64.78
C LEU A 290 -14.75 -0.19 -63.38
N GLY A 291 -13.66 -0.95 -63.20
CA GLY A 291 -13.25 -1.38 -61.86
C GLY A 291 -12.81 -0.20 -61.00
N ILE A 292 -13.05 -0.25 -59.69
CA ILE A 292 -12.65 0.80 -58.72
C ILE A 292 -11.16 1.15 -58.85
N SER A 293 -10.29 0.13 -58.97
CA SER A 293 -8.85 0.31 -59.13
C SER A 293 -8.46 0.92 -60.47
N GLU A 294 -9.21 0.65 -61.53
CA GLU A 294 -8.97 1.23 -62.87
C GLU A 294 -9.36 2.70 -62.89
N TYR A 295 -10.51 3.04 -62.28
CA TYR A 295 -10.95 4.43 -62.13
C TYR A 295 -9.96 5.25 -61.29
N ILE A 296 -9.46 4.73 -60.17
CA ILE A 296 -8.48 5.44 -59.33
C ILE A 296 -7.19 5.72 -60.10
N LYS A 297 -6.70 4.76 -60.92
CA LYS A 297 -5.53 4.97 -61.78
C LYS A 297 -5.77 6.06 -62.83
N LEU A 298 -6.95 6.06 -63.46
CA LEU A 298 -7.33 7.07 -64.45
C LEU A 298 -7.50 8.46 -63.82
N LYS A 299 -8.14 8.54 -62.64
CA LYS A 299 -8.30 9.78 -61.87
C LYS A 299 -6.96 10.34 -61.42
N ARG A 300 -6.05 9.47 -60.96
CA ARG A 300 -4.68 9.85 -60.62
C ARG A 300 -3.94 10.43 -61.83
N LEU A 301 -4.02 9.78 -62.99
CA LEU A 301 -3.38 10.26 -64.22
C LEU A 301 -3.95 11.62 -64.66
N ALA A 302 -5.27 11.81 -64.56
CA ALA A 302 -5.92 13.09 -64.84
C ALA A 302 -5.41 14.19 -63.90
N LEU A 303 -5.30 13.92 -62.59
CA LEU A 303 -4.79 14.86 -61.59
C LEU A 303 -3.29 15.17 -61.78
N GLU A 304 -2.46 14.18 -62.14
CA GLU A 304 -1.05 14.39 -62.45
C GLU A 304 -0.88 15.29 -63.68
N MET A 305 -1.73 15.12 -64.71
CA MET A 305 -1.73 15.98 -65.90
C MET A 305 -2.27 17.39 -65.60
N PHE A 306 -3.27 17.51 -64.72
CA PHE A 306 -3.76 18.79 -64.21
C PHE A 306 -2.67 19.55 -63.45
N ALA A 307 -1.98 18.89 -62.52
CA ALA A 307 -0.87 19.47 -61.77
C ALA A 307 0.29 19.89 -62.70
N ALA A 308 0.54 19.12 -63.77
CA ALA A 308 1.54 19.42 -64.79
C ALA A 308 1.09 20.44 -65.86
N LYS A 309 -0.14 20.98 -65.78
CA LYS A 309 -0.75 21.90 -66.76
C LYS A 309 -0.73 21.41 -68.22
N LYS A 310 -0.92 20.10 -68.44
CA LYS A 310 -0.95 19.49 -69.78
C LYS A 310 -2.37 19.11 -70.19
N MET A 311 -2.70 19.30 -71.48
CA MET A 311 -4.03 18.96 -72.02
C MET A 311 -4.25 17.45 -72.05
N LEU A 312 -5.31 16.99 -71.39
CA LEU A 312 -5.63 15.56 -71.27
C LEU A 312 -6.28 15.00 -72.56
N LYS A 313 -6.98 15.83 -73.35
CA LYS A 313 -7.84 15.39 -74.47
C LYS A 313 -7.13 14.53 -75.53
N GLY A 314 -5.90 14.88 -75.90
CA GLY A 314 -5.14 14.16 -76.92
C GLY A 314 -4.64 12.78 -76.48
N CYS A 315 -4.18 12.67 -75.23
CA CYS A 315 -3.61 11.43 -74.68
C CYS A 315 -4.66 10.50 -74.07
N PHE A 316 -5.82 11.02 -73.66
CA PHE A 316 -6.85 10.22 -73.00
C PHE A 316 -7.46 9.19 -73.95
N HIS A 317 -7.72 9.57 -75.20
CA HIS A 317 -8.32 8.68 -76.21
C HIS A 317 -7.39 7.56 -76.68
N SER A 318 -6.06 7.74 -76.55
CA SER A 318 -5.09 6.69 -76.87
C SER A 318 -4.95 5.62 -75.77
N ILE A 319 -5.41 5.91 -74.54
CA ILE A 319 -5.36 4.96 -73.42
C ILE A 319 -6.49 3.91 -73.54
N PHE A 320 -7.58 4.22 -74.26
CA PHE A 320 -8.70 3.32 -74.46
C PHE A 320 -8.64 2.64 -75.84
N LYS A 321 -9.09 1.38 -75.91
CA LYS A 321 -9.25 0.64 -77.18
C LYS A 321 -10.33 1.33 -78.02
N GLU A 322 -10.26 1.21 -79.35
CA GLU A 322 -11.20 1.90 -80.27
C GLU A 322 -12.68 1.66 -79.96
N LYS A 323 -13.01 0.47 -79.41
CA LYS A 323 -14.38 0.09 -79.01
C LYS A 323 -14.88 0.75 -77.71
N ASP A 324 -14.00 1.39 -76.95
CA ASP A 324 -14.29 2.01 -75.64
C ASP A 324 -14.14 3.54 -75.66
N ARG A 325 -13.94 4.16 -76.83
CA ARG A 325 -13.79 5.63 -76.95
C ARG A 325 -15.01 6.39 -76.44
N ASP A 326 -16.22 5.88 -76.65
CA ASP A 326 -17.45 6.49 -76.13
C ASP A 326 -17.47 6.56 -74.59
N ARG A 327 -16.84 5.59 -73.92
CA ARG A 327 -16.71 5.57 -72.45
C ARG A 327 -15.67 6.58 -71.99
N ALA A 328 -14.57 6.72 -72.74
CA ALA A 328 -13.54 7.71 -72.49
C ALA A 328 -14.09 9.14 -72.61
N ASP A 329 -14.96 9.41 -73.58
CA ASP A 329 -15.63 10.70 -73.75
C ASP A 329 -16.54 11.06 -72.57
N ILE A 330 -17.31 10.08 -72.06
CA ILE A 330 -18.19 10.28 -70.90
C ILE A 330 -17.35 10.57 -69.64
N LEU A 331 -16.25 9.84 -69.47
CA LEU A 331 -15.35 10.01 -68.32
C LEU A 331 -14.58 11.35 -68.40
N TYR A 332 -14.12 11.75 -69.59
CA TYR A 332 -13.47 13.02 -69.83
C TYR A 332 -14.41 14.20 -69.54
N LYS A 333 -15.65 14.14 -70.04
CA LYS A 333 -16.69 15.14 -69.73
C LYS A 333 -16.95 15.23 -68.22
N TRP A 334 -16.99 14.09 -67.52
CA TRP A 334 -17.14 14.08 -66.07
C TRP A 334 -15.96 14.75 -65.36
N PHE A 335 -14.72 14.49 -65.81
CA PHE A 335 -13.54 15.15 -65.25
C PHE A 335 -13.50 16.66 -65.53
N VAL A 336 -13.99 17.12 -66.69
CA VAL A 336 -14.13 18.55 -66.99
C VAL A 336 -15.17 19.22 -66.09
N ILE A 337 -16.36 18.60 -65.94
CA ILE A 337 -17.43 19.13 -65.08
C ILE A 337 -16.97 19.26 -63.61
N ASN A 338 -16.15 18.31 -63.14
CA ASN A 338 -15.65 18.30 -61.76
C ASN A 338 -14.33 19.08 -61.58
N GLY A 339 -13.87 19.82 -62.60
CA GLY A 339 -12.66 20.65 -62.51
C GLY A 339 -11.35 19.88 -62.34
N VAL A 340 -11.33 18.60 -62.74
CA VAL A 340 -10.17 17.70 -62.61
C VAL A 340 -9.20 17.85 -63.80
N VAL A 341 -9.58 18.60 -64.84
CA VAL A 341 -8.82 18.76 -66.09
C VAL A 341 -8.86 20.23 -66.52
N ILE A 342 -7.76 20.71 -67.12
CA ILE A 342 -7.68 22.02 -67.77
C ILE A 342 -8.12 21.84 -69.22
N GLU A 343 -9.10 22.65 -69.67
CA GLU A 343 -9.61 22.64 -71.05
C GLU A 343 -8.54 22.95 -72.11
#